data_AF-A0A0Q4XXV0-F1
#
_entry.id   AF-A0A0Q4XXV0-F1
#
_cell.length_a   1.000
_cell.length_b   1.000
_cell.length_c   1.000
_cell.angle_alpha   90.00
_cell.angle_beta   90.00
_cell.angle_gamma   90.00
#
_symmetry.space_group_name_H-M   'P 1'
#
loop_
_entity.id
_entity.type
_entity.pdbx_description
1 polymer ?
#
loop_
_entity_poly.entity_id
_entity_poly.type
_entity_poly.pdbx_seq_one_letter_code
_entity_poly.pdbx_strand_id
1 'polypeptide(L)'
;MTRPTILVVAPMPAFPTSAGNRRRLVTTCESLTRGGFAVDLAYFAHEDQIYRRFGQHPPTDAAAMAEGFQRTFRIEPKAAIPLKTRAHHFGLDDWCPDEVGDFVAWYCAAHPETRAVLVNYVFLSRCLQAVPPGILTLIDTHDRFADRQAQYRPFRAEPNFFYTDAAGEAAGLDRADLVLAIQAEEAAHFAKATRARVHLLPPHFPARRPFRARRRLARIGFIGHGNDPNLFSIGRFAEAWSADWAPGNPTLVIAGEICTGLGKAPRPGVEFAGYVERLEDFYDGVDLVVAPMLMGSGLKMKVAEALSFGMPVIGTGIGFEGFSPRVPAHRCGTVAEVKAQVLALRDDPAGLANLTEACAGLFADYNTVTLSAEDALLALLHRPGDGAEPNPNSAPPEAARVDALTQALPGGTLTCVTGLSTAERDESERGVLVATERAAPPGAGPYAPERRCWFARAGAGPSTGIATGIATDVALGLAGAELALAPEWVRGHRLPPAFRATLAMAIATARPDWEAEARPVGAGPKRITVALALPSHLGVGRHPGAAFLIGPDDARELTLGAVAPLGLTQTLPFVGRTRTDLAPVPASLTVEGADLPANDSVILVLHDDLIGRVTLPGAGRRA
;
A
#
# COMPACT_ATOMS: atom_id res chain seq x y z
N MET A 1 10.50 33.36 -7.79
CA MET A 1 10.61 32.37 -8.88
C MET A 1 9.90 31.12 -8.42
N THR A 2 9.13 30.46 -9.29
CA THR A 2 8.50 29.17 -8.97
C THR A 2 9.59 28.12 -8.77
N ARG A 3 9.52 27.38 -7.66
CA ARG A 3 10.48 26.33 -7.32
C ARG A 3 10.44 25.25 -8.42
N PRO A 4 11.59 24.74 -8.93
CA PRO A 4 11.57 23.69 -9.95
C PRO A 4 10.91 22.43 -9.39
N THR A 5 9.98 21.85 -10.14
CA THR A 5 9.17 20.71 -9.67
C THR A 5 9.64 19.40 -10.30
N ILE A 6 9.66 18.33 -9.51
CA ILE A 6 9.86 16.96 -9.98
C ILE A 6 8.55 16.19 -9.78
N LEU A 7 8.02 15.63 -10.86
CA LEU A 7 6.93 14.66 -10.77
C LEU A 7 7.50 13.29 -10.45
N VAL A 8 6.98 12.64 -9.42
CA VAL A 8 7.31 11.26 -9.06
C VAL A 8 6.09 10.39 -9.34
N VAL A 9 6.23 9.40 -10.22
CA VAL A 9 5.18 8.43 -10.56
C VAL A 9 5.50 7.10 -9.88
N ALA A 10 4.56 6.56 -9.11
CA ALA A 10 4.80 5.35 -8.33
C ALA A 10 3.58 4.40 -8.32
N PRO A 11 3.78 3.06 -8.42
CA PRO A 11 2.70 2.06 -8.34
C PRO A 11 2.29 1.73 -6.89
N MET A 12 2.92 2.36 -5.90
CA MET A 12 2.70 2.16 -4.47
C MET A 12 2.45 3.51 -3.78
N PRO A 13 1.68 3.55 -2.69
CA PRO A 13 1.52 4.78 -1.92
C PRO A 13 2.83 5.09 -1.19
N ALA A 14 3.12 6.37 -0.95
CA ALA A 14 4.30 6.76 -0.17
C ALA A 14 4.13 6.48 1.33
N PHE A 15 2.90 6.60 1.84
CA PHE A 15 2.57 6.39 3.25
C PHE A 15 1.48 5.32 3.46
N PRO A 16 1.53 4.58 4.58
CA PRO A 16 2.59 4.56 5.58
C PRO A 16 3.85 3.90 5.02
N THR A 17 5.02 4.27 5.54
CA THR A 17 6.32 3.71 5.17
C THR A 17 6.55 2.33 5.82
N SER A 18 5.61 1.41 5.65
CA SER A 18 5.62 0.06 6.24
C SER A 18 6.41 -0.97 5.41
N ALA A 19 6.79 -0.63 4.18
CA ALA A 19 7.52 -1.49 3.26
C ALA A 19 8.78 -0.80 2.69
N GLY A 20 9.75 -1.61 2.25
CA GLY A 20 11.05 -1.12 1.77
C GLY A 20 10.96 -0.21 0.55
N ASN A 21 10.07 -0.52 -0.39
CA ASN A 21 9.81 0.28 -1.58
C ASN A 21 9.20 1.65 -1.25
N ARG A 22 8.25 1.71 -0.30
CA ARG A 22 7.64 2.96 0.17
C ARG A 22 8.64 3.83 0.91
N ARG A 23 9.49 3.22 1.75
CA ARG A 23 10.59 3.94 2.39
C ARG A 23 11.59 4.49 1.38
N ARG A 24 11.97 3.69 0.38
CA ARG A 24 12.84 4.14 -0.73
C ARG A 24 12.25 5.34 -1.45
N LEU A 25 10.96 5.28 -1.81
CA LEU A 25 10.23 6.38 -2.43
C LEU A 25 10.31 7.65 -1.58
N VAL A 26 9.91 7.56 -0.30
CA VAL A 26 9.92 8.72 0.61
C VAL A 26 11.32 9.28 0.80
N THR A 27 12.34 8.45 1.08
CA THR A 27 13.72 8.92 1.28
C THR A 27 14.28 9.61 0.03
N THR A 28 13.96 9.10 -1.17
CA THR A 28 14.38 9.73 -2.43
C THR A 28 13.70 11.09 -2.60
N CYS A 29 12.38 11.18 -2.38
CA CYS A 29 11.64 12.43 -2.43
C CYS A 29 12.11 13.45 -1.40
N GLU A 30 12.44 13.02 -0.18
CA GLU A 30 13.03 13.88 0.85
C GLU A 30 14.39 14.43 0.43
N SER A 31 15.23 13.63 -0.24
CA SER A 31 16.52 14.09 -0.80
C SER A 31 16.32 15.15 -1.88
N LEU A 32 15.38 14.94 -2.79
CA LEU A 32 15.01 15.94 -3.81
C LEU A 32 14.49 17.25 -3.17
N THR A 33 13.66 17.14 -2.13
CA THR A 33 13.18 18.29 -1.36
C THR A 33 14.31 19.03 -0.65
N ARG A 34 15.28 18.33 -0.04
CA ARG A 34 16.49 18.95 0.54
C ARG A 34 17.33 19.64 -0.53
N GLY A 35 17.37 19.07 -1.73
CA GLY A 35 18.00 19.65 -2.90
C GLY A 35 17.24 20.80 -3.55
N GLY A 36 16.23 21.39 -2.91
CA GLY A 36 15.57 22.60 -3.42
C GLY A 36 14.49 22.34 -4.48
N PHE A 37 14.16 21.09 -4.81
CA PHE A 37 13.04 20.77 -5.71
C PHE A 37 11.72 20.70 -4.96
N ALA A 38 10.65 21.18 -5.59
CA ALA A 38 9.31 20.84 -5.13
C ALA A 38 8.95 19.45 -5.70
N VAL A 39 8.23 18.63 -4.94
CA VAL A 39 7.96 17.24 -5.33
C VAL A 39 6.47 17.01 -5.39
N ASP A 40 6.00 16.63 -6.58
CA ASP A 40 4.63 16.18 -6.82
C ASP A 40 4.61 14.65 -6.92
N LEU A 41 3.65 14.01 -6.26
CA LEU A 41 3.49 12.56 -6.29
C LEU A 41 2.27 12.18 -7.13
N ALA A 42 2.46 11.36 -8.16
CA ALA A 42 1.40 10.64 -8.84
C ALA A 42 1.41 9.17 -8.43
N TYR A 43 0.50 8.83 -7.52
CA TYR A 43 0.28 7.47 -7.05
C TYR A 43 -0.68 6.73 -8.00
N PHE A 44 -0.14 5.76 -8.73
CA PHE A 44 -0.93 4.77 -9.45
C PHE A 44 -1.33 3.64 -8.50
N ALA A 45 -2.64 3.46 -8.28
CA ALA A 45 -3.22 2.57 -7.28
C ALA A 45 -3.12 1.06 -7.62
N HIS A 46 -1.97 0.65 -8.16
CA HIS A 46 -1.63 -0.74 -8.47
C HIS A 46 -1.63 -1.58 -7.21
N GLU A 47 -0.85 -1.20 -6.19
CA GLU A 47 -0.74 -1.98 -4.95
C GLU A 47 -2.11 -2.09 -4.24
N ASP A 48 -2.89 -1.00 -4.19
CA ASP A 48 -4.27 -1.02 -3.67
C ASP A 48 -5.11 -2.11 -4.33
N GLN A 49 -5.04 -2.22 -5.67
CA GLN A 49 -5.77 -3.25 -6.41
C GLN A 49 -5.40 -4.67 -5.97
N ILE A 50 -4.14 -4.91 -5.60
CA ILE A 50 -3.69 -6.22 -5.10
C ILE A 50 -4.35 -6.52 -3.75
N TYR A 51 -4.28 -5.60 -2.79
CA TYR A 51 -4.97 -5.74 -1.49
C TYR A 51 -6.46 -6.02 -1.69
N ARG A 52 -7.13 -5.24 -2.54
CA ARG A 52 -8.56 -5.37 -2.84
C ARG A 52 -8.92 -6.75 -3.41
N ARG A 53 -8.10 -7.31 -4.30
CA ARG A 53 -8.34 -8.66 -4.88
C ARG A 53 -8.36 -9.78 -3.85
N PHE A 54 -7.63 -9.60 -2.76
CA PHE A 54 -7.60 -10.55 -1.64
C PHE A 54 -8.54 -10.15 -0.50
N GLY A 55 -9.48 -9.23 -0.75
CA GLY A 55 -10.48 -8.78 0.23
C GLY A 55 -9.89 -7.95 1.37
N GLN A 56 -8.68 -7.40 1.18
CA GLN A 56 -7.99 -6.58 2.17
C GLN A 56 -8.18 -5.09 1.87
N HIS A 57 -8.22 -4.28 2.92
CA HIS A 57 -8.17 -2.83 2.78
C HIS A 57 -6.73 -2.40 2.47
N PRO A 58 -6.49 -1.62 1.40
CA PRO A 58 -5.16 -1.09 1.16
C PRO A 58 -4.70 -0.24 2.34
N PRO A 59 -3.45 -0.37 2.81
CA PRO A 59 -2.99 0.41 3.95
C PRO A 59 -2.68 1.88 3.58
N THR A 60 -3.18 2.40 2.46
CA THR A 60 -2.81 3.70 1.90
C THR A 60 -3.17 4.87 2.82
N ASP A 61 -2.19 5.72 3.12
CA ASP A 61 -2.39 6.92 3.92
C ASP A 61 -2.33 8.19 3.08
N ALA A 62 -3.45 8.52 2.44
CA ALA A 62 -3.56 9.68 1.58
C ALA A 62 -3.35 11.01 2.33
N ALA A 63 -3.65 11.05 3.64
CA ALA A 63 -3.42 12.17 4.54
C ALA A 63 -1.95 12.60 4.55
N ALA A 64 -1.10 11.66 4.95
CA ALA A 64 0.33 11.85 5.05
C ALA A 64 0.96 12.13 3.68
N MET A 65 0.38 11.60 2.59
CA MET A 65 0.82 11.98 1.23
C MET A 65 0.48 13.44 0.93
N ALA A 66 -0.74 13.90 1.21
CA ALA A 66 -1.11 15.31 0.99
C ALA A 66 -0.25 16.29 1.80
N GLU A 67 0.19 15.90 3.00
CA GLU A 67 1.11 16.69 3.83
C GLU A 67 2.58 16.61 3.37
N GLY A 68 3.01 15.46 2.86
CA GLY A 68 4.40 15.18 2.52
C GLY A 68 4.84 15.67 1.14
N PHE A 69 3.91 15.99 0.23
CA PHE A 69 4.18 16.37 -1.15
C PHE A 69 3.55 17.72 -1.50
N GLN A 70 4.11 18.44 -2.48
CA GLN A 70 3.55 19.71 -2.95
C GLN A 70 2.15 19.49 -3.53
N ARG A 71 1.99 18.48 -4.39
CA ARG A 71 0.70 17.99 -4.89
C ARG A 71 0.71 16.47 -4.90
N THR A 72 -0.42 15.86 -4.55
CA THR A 72 -0.62 14.42 -4.66
C THR A 72 -1.75 14.12 -5.63
N PHE A 73 -1.49 13.24 -6.59
CA PHE A 73 -2.42 12.78 -7.60
C PHE A 73 -2.63 11.28 -7.46
N ARG A 74 -3.86 10.83 -7.69
CA ARG A 74 -4.24 9.42 -7.64
C ARG A 74 -4.70 8.98 -9.02
N ILE A 75 -4.06 7.94 -9.57
CA ILE A 75 -4.40 7.31 -10.84
C ILE A 75 -5.05 5.96 -10.50
N GLU A 76 -6.36 5.83 -10.75
CA GLU A 76 -7.06 4.57 -10.59
C GLU A 76 -6.85 3.66 -11.81
N PRO A 77 -6.51 2.37 -11.60
CA PRO A 77 -6.49 1.41 -12.69
C PRO A 77 -7.89 1.20 -13.27
N LYS A 78 -8.03 1.35 -14.60
CA LYS A 78 -9.29 1.13 -15.32
C LYS A 78 -9.60 -0.36 -15.52
N ALA A 79 -8.58 -1.21 -15.45
CA ALA A 79 -8.67 -2.64 -15.68
C ALA A 79 -7.78 -3.45 -14.73
N ALA A 80 -8.11 -4.74 -14.62
CA ALA A 80 -7.37 -5.69 -13.81
C ALA A 80 -5.92 -5.87 -14.30
N ILE A 81 -4.94 -5.36 -13.54
CA ILE A 81 -3.51 -5.60 -13.82
C ILE A 81 -3.15 -7.09 -13.58
N PRO A 82 -2.51 -7.80 -14.52
CA PRO A 82 -2.27 -9.24 -14.38
C PRO A 82 -1.21 -9.56 -13.32
N LEU A 83 -1.53 -10.39 -12.32
CA LEU A 83 -0.54 -10.85 -11.32
C LEU A 83 0.18 -12.15 -11.71
N LYS A 84 -0.28 -12.79 -12.79
CA LYS A 84 0.33 -13.98 -13.37
C LYS A 84 0.32 -13.87 -14.89
N THR A 85 1.26 -14.54 -15.53
CA THR A 85 1.36 -14.66 -16.98
C THR A 85 1.39 -16.14 -17.37
N ARG A 86 0.81 -16.47 -18.53
CA ARG A 86 0.94 -17.81 -19.15
C ARG A 86 2.16 -17.90 -20.06
N ALA A 87 2.78 -16.76 -20.36
CA ALA A 87 4.04 -16.71 -21.11
C ALA A 87 5.22 -17.01 -20.17
N HIS A 88 6.42 -17.10 -20.74
CA HIS A 88 7.63 -17.33 -19.96
C HIS A 88 8.00 -16.17 -19.02
N HIS A 89 7.48 -14.97 -19.30
CA HIS A 89 7.64 -13.75 -18.51
C HIS A 89 6.52 -12.75 -18.86
N PHE A 90 6.42 -11.64 -18.13
CA PHE A 90 5.52 -10.55 -18.50
C PHE A 90 6.11 -9.76 -19.67
N GLY A 91 5.22 -9.25 -20.53
CA GLY A 91 5.56 -8.15 -21.42
C GLY A 91 5.95 -6.92 -20.60
N LEU A 92 6.91 -6.14 -21.08
CA LEU A 92 7.42 -4.95 -20.38
C LEU A 92 6.28 -4.01 -19.94
N ASP A 93 5.28 -3.85 -20.80
CA ASP A 93 4.21 -2.85 -20.63
C ASP A 93 2.95 -3.41 -19.97
N ASP A 94 2.91 -4.71 -19.62
CA ASP A 94 1.74 -5.39 -19.05
C ASP A 94 1.26 -4.75 -17.74
N TRP A 95 2.14 -4.03 -17.03
CA TRP A 95 1.88 -3.38 -15.74
C TRP A 95 1.83 -1.85 -15.82
N CYS A 96 1.92 -1.26 -17.02
CA CYS A 96 1.76 0.18 -17.26
C CYS A 96 0.57 0.45 -18.18
N PRO A 97 -0.66 0.58 -17.65
CA PRO A 97 -1.83 0.83 -18.48
C PRO A 97 -1.84 2.27 -19.05
N ASP A 98 -2.70 2.52 -20.05
CA ASP A 98 -2.71 3.77 -20.83
C ASP A 98 -2.95 5.00 -19.94
N GLU A 99 -3.79 4.87 -18.92
CA GLU A 99 -4.12 5.96 -17.99
C GLU A 99 -2.91 6.55 -17.25
N VAL A 100 -1.81 5.81 -17.10
CA VAL A 100 -0.57 6.32 -16.50
C VAL A 100 0.15 7.24 -17.49
N GLY A 101 0.19 6.87 -18.77
CA GLY A 101 0.73 7.71 -19.85
C GLY A 101 -0.12 8.96 -20.09
N ASP A 102 -1.46 8.79 -20.14
CA ASP A 102 -2.43 9.88 -20.28
C ASP A 102 -2.26 10.91 -19.15
N PHE A 103 -2.07 10.45 -17.91
CA PHE A 103 -1.79 11.31 -16.76
C PHE A 103 -0.49 12.10 -16.95
N VAL A 104 0.60 11.43 -17.31
CA VAL A 104 1.91 12.08 -17.48
C VAL A 104 1.87 13.15 -18.58
N ALA A 105 1.20 12.86 -19.70
CA ALA A 105 0.97 13.83 -20.78
C ALA A 105 0.21 15.07 -20.28
N TRP A 106 -0.93 14.84 -19.61
CA TRP A 106 -1.75 15.92 -19.06
C TRP A 106 -0.97 16.76 -18.03
N TYR A 107 -0.28 16.10 -17.10
CA TYR A 107 0.45 16.76 -16.03
C TYR A 107 1.55 17.66 -16.59
N CYS A 108 2.37 17.15 -17.52
CA CYS A 108 3.46 17.95 -18.11
C CYS A 108 2.93 19.17 -18.88
N ALA A 109 1.73 19.08 -19.48
CA ALA A 109 1.08 20.22 -20.12
C ALA A 109 0.50 21.23 -19.10
N ALA A 110 -0.04 20.75 -17.99
CA ALA A 110 -0.62 21.58 -16.93
C ALA A 110 0.43 22.26 -16.04
N HIS A 111 1.63 21.67 -15.93
CA HIS A 111 2.70 22.08 -15.02
C HIS A 111 4.01 22.33 -15.79
N PRO A 112 4.11 23.42 -16.56
CA PRO A 112 5.29 23.72 -17.38
C PRO A 112 6.56 24.00 -16.56
N GLU A 113 6.45 24.19 -15.24
CA GLU A 113 7.59 24.27 -14.30
C GLU A 113 8.28 22.92 -14.05
N THR A 114 7.71 21.82 -14.55
CA THR A 114 8.22 20.47 -14.35
C THR A 114 9.60 20.31 -14.98
N ARG A 115 10.57 19.96 -14.14
CA ARG A 115 11.98 19.82 -14.50
C ARG A 115 12.35 18.38 -14.85
N ALA A 116 11.71 17.43 -14.18
CA ALA A 116 11.95 16.01 -14.35
C ALA A 116 10.71 15.18 -14.00
N VAL A 117 10.63 13.99 -14.61
CA VAL A 117 9.67 12.93 -14.26
C VAL A 117 10.47 11.71 -13.81
N LEU A 118 10.30 11.34 -12.53
CA LEU A 118 10.90 10.16 -11.92
C LEU A 118 9.86 9.04 -11.81
N VAL A 119 10.07 7.94 -12.51
CA VAL A 119 9.19 6.77 -12.48
C VAL A 119 9.79 5.69 -11.59
N ASN A 120 8.98 5.12 -10.70
CA ASN A 120 9.38 4.00 -9.87
C ASN A 120 9.07 2.69 -10.61
N TYR A 121 10.08 1.82 -10.69
CA TYR A 121 10.10 0.54 -11.40
C TYR A 121 10.08 0.63 -12.93
N VAL A 122 10.85 -0.25 -13.57
CA VAL A 122 10.96 -0.33 -15.04
C VAL A 122 9.64 -0.67 -15.73
N PHE A 123 8.74 -1.41 -15.06
CA PHE A 123 7.47 -1.80 -15.64
C PHE A 123 6.48 -0.64 -15.83
N LEU A 124 6.73 0.53 -15.23
CA LEU A 124 5.99 1.77 -15.51
C LEU A 124 6.66 2.64 -16.58
N SER A 125 7.82 2.25 -17.12
CA SER A 125 8.63 3.08 -18.02
C SER A 125 7.90 3.54 -19.28
N ARG A 126 6.83 2.86 -19.72
CA ARG A 126 6.05 3.28 -20.90
C ARG A 126 5.49 4.70 -20.76
N CYS A 127 5.13 5.12 -19.55
CA CYS A 127 4.62 6.48 -19.33
C CYS A 127 5.65 7.58 -19.62
N LEU A 128 6.96 7.27 -19.63
CA LEU A 128 8.00 8.23 -20.01
C LEU A 128 7.92 8.64 -21.48
N GLN A 129 7.31 7.84 -22.35
CA GLN A 129 7.10 8.19 -23.76
C GLN A 129 6.13 9.36 -23.94
N ALA A 130 5.32 9.66 -22.92
CA ALA A 130 4.40 10.79 -22.89
C ALA A 130 5.06 12.10 -22.41
N VAL A 131 6.31 12.05 -21.95
CA VAL A 131 7.03 13.22 -21.43
C VAL A 131 7.53 14.07 -22.61
N PRO A 132 7.21 15.38 -22.66
CA PRO A 132 7.66 16.24 -23.74
C PRO A 132 9.18 16.50 -23.69
N PRO A 133 9.81 16.81 -24.84
CA PRO A 133 11.23 17.14 -24.88
C PRO A 133 11.60 18.31 -23.94
N GLY A 134 12.75 18.20 -23.28
CA GLY A 134 13.27 19.23 -22.37
C GLY A 134 12.98 19.01 -20.89
N ILE A 135 12.14 18.02 -20.56
CA ILE A 135 11.96 17.47 -19.22
C ILE A 135 12.82 16.22 -19.08
N LEU A 136 13.60 16.12 -18.00
CA LEU A 136 14.46 14.96 -17.76
C LEU A 136 13.62 13.74 -17.33
N THR A 137 13.93 12.58 -17.87
CA THR A 137 13.24 11.32 -17.53
C THR A 137 14.15 10.42 -16.69
N LEU A 138 13.62 9.93 -15.56
CA LEU A 138 14.35 9.09 -14.62
C LEU A 138 13.57 7.81 -14.30
N ILE A 139 14.30 6.72 -14.04
CA ILE A 139 13.75 5.50 -13.45
C ILE A 139 14.48 5.21 -12.14
N ASP A 140 13.75 5.09 -11.02
CA ASP A 140 14.24 4.41 -9.82
C ASP A 140 13.94 2.91 -9.96
N THR A 141 14.96 2.07 -10.03
CA THR A 141 14.78 0.68 -10.46
C THR A 141 14.09 -0.17 -9.40
N HIS A 142 14.34 0.09 -8.11
CA HIS A 142 13.98 -0.71 -6.92
C HIS A 142 14.48 -2.15 -6.90
N ASP A 143 14.38 -2.87 -8.00
CA ASP A 143 14.78 -4.26 -8.20
C ASP A 143 15.34 -4.47 -9.62
N ARG A 144 16.05 -5.58 -9.79
CA ARG A 144 16.33 -6.18 -11.11
C ARG A 144 15.25 -7.20 -11.47
N PHE A 145 14.63 -7.02 -12.63
CA PHE A 145 13.52 -7.83 -13.12
C PHE A 145 13.91 -8.84 -14.20
N ALA A 146 15.04 -8.63 -14.89
CA ALA A 146 15.53 -9.59 -15.88
C ALA A 146 15.77 -10.96 -15.24
N ASP A 147 15.14 -11.97 -15.84
CA ASP A 147 15.33 -13.38 -15.54
C ASP A 147 15.10 -13.77 -14.08
N ARG A 148 14.29 -12.99 -13.35
CA ARG A 148 13.98 -13.22 -11.92
C ARG A 148 13.43 -14.63 -11.68
N GLN A 149 12.69 -15.20 -12.62
CA GLN A 149 12.21 -16.59 -12.58
C GLN A 149 13.31 -17.62 -12.38
N ALA A 150 14.53 -17.37 -12.88
CA ALA A 150 15.66 -18.28 -12.69
C ALA A 150 16.07 -18.41 -11.22
N GLN A 151 15.88 -17.35 -10.41
CA GLN A 151 16.19 -17.36 -8.97
C GLN A 151 15.20 -18.23 -8.17
N TYR A 152 13.98 -18.40 -8.67
CA TYR A 152 12.92 -19.16 -8.00
C TYR A 152 12.91 -20.65 -8.43
N ARG A 153 13.48 -20.98 -9.60
CA ARG A 153 13.55 -22.36 -10.14
C ARG A 153 14.14 -23.41 -9.16
N PRO A 154 15.26 -23.16 -8.46
CA PRO A 154 15.81 -24.13 -7.51
C PRO A 154 14.84 -24.52 -6.39
N PHE A 155 13.87 -23.65 -6.10
CA PHE A 155 12.87 -23.81 -5.04
C PHE A 155 11.53 -24.32 -5.56
N ARG A 156 11.41 -24.63 -6.86
CA ARG A 156 10.15 -25.02 -7.52
C ARG A 156 9.00 -24.02 -7.28
N ALA A 157 9.35 -22.74 -7.25
CA ALA A 157 8.42 -21.63 -7.08
C ALA A 157 8.39 -20.74 -8.33
N GLU A 158 7.33 -19.94 -8.45
CA GLU A 158 7.23 -18.86 -9.45
C GLU A 158 7.38 -17.50 -8.75
N PRO A 159 7.91 -16.47 -9.43
CA PRO A 159 7.88 -15.11 -8.89
C PRO A 159 6.44 -14.64 -8.66
N ASN A 160 6.18 -14.11 -7.46
CA ASN A 160 4.87 -13.54 -7.09
C ASN A 160 4.75 -12.03 -7.43
N PHE A 161 5.70 -11.48 -8.17
CA PHE A 161 5.76 -10.08 -8.58
C PHE A 161 6.25 -9.98 -10.03
N PHE A 162 6.26 -8.77 -10.61
CA PHE A 162 6.70 -8.53 -11.99
C PHE A 162 8.08 -9.15 -12.27
N TYR A 163 8.26 -9.66 -13.49
CA TYR A 163 9.52 -10.12 -14.03
C TYR A 163 9.44 -10.13 -15.55
N THR A 164 10.56 -9.86 -16.21
CA THR A 164 10.67 -9.80 -17.66
C THR A 164 12.00 -10.43 -18.10
N ASP A 165 12.25 -10.50 -19.41
CA ASP A 165 13.54 -10.95 -19.93
C ASP A 165 14.57 -9.80 -19.98
N ALA A 166 15.84 -10.13 -20.18
CA ALA A 166 16.91 -9.12 -20.22
C ALA A 166 16.70 -8.06 -21.32
N ALA A 167 16.15 -8.46 -22.46
CA ALA A 167 15.85 -7.54 -23.56
C ALA A 167 14.71 -6.57 -23.21
N GLY A 168 13.64 -7.06 -22.58
CA GLY A 168 12.54 -6.25 -22.09
C GLY A 168 12.97 -5.25 -21.02
N GLU A 169 13.75 -5.69 -20.02
CA GLU A 169 14.28 -4.78 -18.99
C GLU A 169 15.18 -3.70 -19.61
N ALA A 170 16.11 -4.06 -20.48
CA ALA A 170 16.96 -3.10 -21.19
C ALA A 170 16.14 -2.09 -22.01
N ALA A 171 15.14 -2.55 -22.76
CA ALA A 171 14.27 -1.69 -23.55
C ALA A 171 13.45 -0.71 -22.68
N GLY A 172 13.04 -1.13 -21.48
CA GLY A 172 12.35 -0.26 -20.53
C GLY A 172 13.27 0.77 -19.90
N LEU A 173 14.48 0.38 -19.50
CA LEU A 173 15.48 1.30 -18.96
C LEU A 173 15.92 2.34 -20.01
N ASP A 174 16.02 1.94 -21.28
CA ASP A 174 16.35 2.83 -22.41
C ASP A 174 15.30 3.94 -22.68
N ARG A 175 14.15 3.91 -22.02
CA ARG A 175 13.13 4.98 -22.10
C ARG A 175 13.45 6.18 -21.20
N ALA A 176 14.46 6.08 -20.35
CA ALA A 176 14.89 7.16 -19.45
C ALA A 176 16.23 7.77 -19.86
N ASP A 177 16.44 9.02 -19.49
CA ASP A 177 17.74 9.68 -19.58
C ASP A 177 18.69 9.18 -18.47
N LEU A 178 18.14 8.90 -17.29
CA LEU A 178 18.88 8.49 -16.10
C LEU A 178 18.20 7.31 -15.39
N VAL A 179 18.98 6.27 -15.08
CA VAL A 179 18.56 5.11 -14.30
C VAL A 179 19.23 5.17 -12.93
N LEU A 180 18.43 5.22 -11.87
CA LEU A 180 18.89 5.21 -10.49
C LEU A 180 18.96 3.77 -9.99
N ALA A 181 20.18 3.27 -9.83
CA ALA A 181 20.46 1.95 -9.25
C ALA A 181 20.71 2.08 -7.75
N ILE A 182 20.34 1.06 -6.97
CA ILE A 182 20.47 1.12 -5.51
C ILE A 182 21.83 0.59 -5.04
N GLN A 183 22.28 -0.54 -5.60
CA GLN A 183 23.53 -1.20 -5.23
C GLN A 183 24.59 -1.05 -6.33
N ALA A 184 25.87 -1.08 -5.96
CA ALA A 184 26.97 -0.93 -6.91
C ALA A 184 27.01 -2.07 -7.95
N GLU A 185 26.71 -3.30 -7.53
CA GLU A 185 26.62 -4.46 -8.42
C GLU A 185 25.46 -4.32 -9.42
N GLU A 186 24.31 -3.81 -8.97
CA GLU A 186 23.16 -3.51 -9.82
C GLU A 186 23.48 -2.39 -10.81
N ALA A 187 24.14 -1.32 -10.35
CA ALA A 187 24.58 -0.23 -11.22
C ALA A 187 25.52 -0.74 -12.33
N ALA A 188 26.48 -1.61 -11.99
CA ALA A 188 27.38 -2.22 -12.95
C ALA A 188 26.67 -3.18 -13.91
N HIS A 189 25.59 -3.83 -13.46
CA HIS A 189 24.74 -4.66 -14.32
C HIS A 189 23.96 -3.80 -15.32
N PHE A 190 23.23 -2.79 -14.83
CA PHE A 190 22.42 -1.91 -15.67
C PHE A 190 23.28 -1.12 -16.67
N ALA A 191 24.48 -0.68 -16.28
CA ALA A 191 25.39 0.04 -17.17
C ALA A 191 25.83 -0.78 -18.40
N LYS A 192 25.72 -2.11 -18.34
CA LYS A 192 25.96 -3.01 -19.48
C LYS A 192 24.69 -3.32 -20.28
N ALA A 193 23.52 -3.18 -19.66
CA ALA A 193 22.24 -3.57 -20.23
C ALA A 193 21.54 -2.41 -20.96
N THR A 194 21.70 -1.18 -20.48
CA THR A 194 21.02 0.01 -21.02
C THR A 194 22.00 1.04 -21.59
N ARG A 195 21.51 1.86 -22.52
CA ARG A 195 22.18 3.06 -23.06
C ARG A 195 21.85 4.32 -22.26
N ALA A 196 20.87 4.26 -21.35
CA ALA A 196 20.62 5.32 -20.39
C ALA A 196 21.83 5.51 -19.47
N ARG A 197 22.02 6.73 -18.95
CA ARG A 197 23.04 6.96 -17.93
C ARG A 197 22.63 6.24 -16.66
N VAL A 198 23.52 5.44 -16.07
CA VAL A 198 23.26 4.79 -14.77
C VAL A 198 23.92 5.58 -13.65
N HIS A 199 23.16 5.86 -12.60
CA HIS A 199 23.60 6.58 -11.40
C HIS A 199 23.36 5.70 -10.16
N LEU A 200 24.40 5.47 -9.38
CA LEU A 200 24.28 4.78 -8.10
C LEU A 200 23.67 5.75 -7.09
N LEU A 201 22.55 5.38 -6.48
CA LEU A 201 21.87 6.13 -5.44
C LEU A 201 21.35 5.15 -4.37
N PRO A 202 22.15 4.77 -3.37
CA PRO A 202 21.65 4.05 -2.21
C PRO A 202 20.80 4.99 -1.34
N PRO A 203 19.84 4.50 -0.53
CA PRO A 203 19.04 5.35 0.36
C PRO A 203 19.84 5.79 1.59
N HIS A 204 19.80 7.08 1.95
CA HIS A 204 20.45 7.59 3.16
C HIS A 204 19.70 7.18 4.42
N PHE A 205 20.44 6.75 5.45
CA PHE A 205 19.89 6.46 6.78
C PHE A 205 20.58 7.34 7.83
N PRO A 206 19.88 8.31 8.44
CA PRO A 206 20.47 9.12 9.50
C PRO A 206 20.77 8.26 10.73
N ALA A 207 21.89 8.54 11.40
CA ALA A 207 22.20 7.90 12.67
C ALA A 207 21.15 8.30 13.72
N ARG A 208 20.39 7.32 14.22
CA ARG A 208 19.37 7.52 15.26
C ARG A 208 19.91 7.29 16.66
N ARG A 209 20.85 6.35 16.80
CA ARG A 209 21.48 6.01 18.09
C ARG A 209 22.97 5.72 17.91
N PRO A 210 23.79 5.98 18.93
CA PRO A 210 25.19 5.58 18.91
C PRO A 210 25.32 4.06 19.01
N PHE A 211 26.31 3.49 18.34
CA PHE A 211 26.67 2.09 18.51
C PHE A 211 27.13 1.82 19.95
N ARG A 212 26.60 0.74 20.55
CA ARG A 212 26.97 0.33 21.91
C ARG A 212 27.19 -1.18 21.95
N ALA A 213 28.42 -1.57 22.26
CA ALA A 213 28.77 -2.97 22.41
C ALA A 213 28.10 -3.56 23.66
N ARG A 214 27.43 -4.70 23.48
CA ARG A 214 26.86 -5.46 24.59
C ARG A 214 27.94 -6.39 25.16
N ARG A 215 27.85 -6.70 26.46
CA ARG A 215 28.75 -7.66 27.12
C ARG A 215 28.27 -9.10 26.98
N ARG A 216 26.98 -9.28 26.69
CA ARG A 216 26.30 -10.57 26.54
C ARG A 216 25.06 -10.39 25.67
N LEU A 217 24.68 -11.41 24.92
CA LEU A 217 23.41 -11.47 24.19
C LEU A 217 22.35 -12.20 25.02
N ALA A 218 21.22 -11.54 25.25
CA ALA A 218 20.02 -12.16 25.83
C ALA A 218 18.89 -12.22 24.80
N ARG A 219 18.78 -11.23 23.91
CA ARG A 219 17.72 -11.15 22.90
C ARG A 219 18.31 -10.79 21.53
N ILE A 220 17.96 -11.55 20.50
CA ILE A 220 18.32 -11.24 19.11
C ILE A 220 17.07 -10.91 18.32
N GLY A 221 17.14 -9.97 17.39
CA GLY A 221 15.99 -9.43 16.67
C GLY A 221 15.99 -9.75 15.17
N PHE A 222 14.79 -9.96 14.63
CA PHE A 222 14.50 -9.83 13.21
C PHE A 222 13.20 -9.04 13.02
N ILE A 223 13.21 -8.03 12.14
CA ILE A 223 12.02 -7.28 11.76
C ILE A 223 11.83 -7.30 10.25
N GLY A 224 10.58 -7.50 9.79
CA GLY A 224 10.30 -7.48 8.36
C GLY A 224 8.82 -7.56 7.97
N HIS A 225 8.58 -7.26 6.69
CA HIS A 225 7.31 -7.46 6.00
C HIS A 225 7.20 -8.89 5.43
N GLY A 226 5.98 -9.41 5.29
CA GLY A 226 5.64 -10.80 4.95
C GLY A 226 5.79 -11.19 3.48
N ASN A 227 6.85 -10.77 2.79
CA ASN A 227 7.12 -11.23 1.42
C ASN A 227 7.85 -12.60 1.38
N ASP A 228 7.81 -13.30 0.24
CA ASP A 228 8.35 -14.67 0.14
C ASP A 228 9.82 -14.79 0.54
N PRO A 229 10.75 -13.91 0.07
CA PRO A 229 12.15 -14.02 0.45
C PRO A 229 12.38 -13.88 1.95
N ASN A 230 11.66 -12.96 2.61
CA ASN A 230 11.76 -12.78 4.05
C ASN A 230 11.16 -13.99 4.79
N LEU A 231 9.93 -14.40 4.45
CA LEU A 231 9.23 -15.52 5.09
C LEU A 231 10.04 -16.82 4.99
N PHE A 232 10.56 -17.11 3.81
CA PHE A 232 11.41 -18.27 3.58
C PHE A 232 12.66 -18.23 4.46
N SER A 233 13.37 -17.09 4.46
CA SER A 233 14.65 -16.95 5.17
C SER A 233 14.49 -16.99 6.69
N ILE A 234 13.57 -16.20 7.25
CA ILE A 234 13.36 -16.17 8.70
C ILE A 234 12.67 -17.44 9.20
N GLY A 235 11.80 -18.07 8.39
CA GLY A 235 11.18 -19.35 8.73
C GLY A 235 12.22 -20.43 8.94
N ARG A 236 13.14 -20.60 7.99
CA ARG A 236 14.26 -21.55 8.09
C ARG A 236 15.19 -21.24 9.26
N PHE A 237 15.48 -19.97 9.52
CA PHE A 237 16.29 -19.57 10.67
C PHE A 237 15.58 -19.86 11.99
N ALA A 238 14.29 -19.56 12.12
CA ALA A 238 13.50 -19.82 13.32
C ALA A 238 13.38 -21.34 13.61
N GLU A 239 13.17 -22.16 12.57
CA GLU A 239 13.22 -23.62 12.67
C GLU A 239 14.59 -24.08 13.20
N ALA A 240 15.67 -23.67 12.54
CA ALA A 240 17.04 -24.03 12.93
C ALA A 240 17.41 -23.52 14.33
N TRP A 241 16.91 -22.35 14.74
CA TRP A 241 17.13 -21.78 16.07
C TRP A 241 16.42 -22.58 17.16
N SER A 242 15.17 -22.99 16.90
CA SER A 242 14.31 -23.66 17.88
C SER A 242 14.60 -25.16 18.06
N ALA A 243 15.20 -25.82 17.07
CA ALA A 243 15.35 -27.28 17.03
C ALA A 243 16.15 -27.88 18.20
N ASP A 244 17.13 -27.14 18.73
CA ASP A 244 18.06 -27.54 19.80
C ASP A 244 18.24 -26.40 20.82
N TRP A 245 17.26 -25.49 20.92
CA TRP A 245 17.34 -24.36 21.84
C TRP A 245 17.40 -24.85 23.29
N ALA A 246 18.29 -24.23 24.08
CA ALA A 246 18.51 -24.57 25.48
C ALA A 246 18.40 -23.34 26.39
N PRO A 247 17.95 -23.49 27.64
CA PRO A 247 17.97 -22.42 28.63
C PRO A 247 19.35 -21.77 28.75
N GLY A 248 19.41 -20.44 28.66
CA GLY A 248 20.66 -19.67 28.65
C GLY A 248 21.07 -19.17 27.26
N ASN A 249 20.58 -19.79 26.18
CA ASN A 249 20.71 -19.22 24.84
C ASN A 249 19.81 -17.98 24.68
N PRO A 250 20.17 -17.03 23.79
CA PRO A 250 19.33 -15.87 23.50
C PRO A 250 17.93 -16.24 23.00
N THR A 251 16.96 -15.38 23.25
CA THR A 251 15.63 -15.46 22.63
C THR A 251 15.66 -14.76 21.28
N LEU A 252 15.15 -15.42 20.24
CA LEU A 252 14.91 -14.81 18.93
C LEU A 252 13.56 -14.09 18.93
N VAL A 253 13.58 -12.77 18.79
CA VAL A 253 12.40 -11.90 18.71
C VAL A 253 12.13 -11.57 17.25
N ILE A 254 10.97 -11.96 16.75
CA ILE A 254 10.52 -11.69 15.38
C ILE A 254 9.39 -10.66 15.43
N ALA A 255 9.56 -9.55 14.73
CA ALA A 255 8.61 -8.43 14.69
C ALA A 255 8.18 -8.08 13.25
N GLY A 256 7.04 -7.40 13.16
CA GLY A 256 6.42 -6.95 11.91
C GLY A 256 5.32 -7.88 11.42
N GLU A 257 4.67 -7.45 10.33
CA GLU A 257 3.59 -8.17 9.64
C GLU A 257 3.99 -9.61 9.27
N ILE A 258 5.29 -9.88 9.08
CA ILE A 258 5.82 -11.21 8.79
C ILE A 258 5.39 -12.28 9.79
N CYS A 259 5.12 -11.91 11.05
CA CYS A 259 4.63 -12.85 12.06
C CYS A 259 3.35 -13.57 11.62
N THR A 260 2.50 -12.91 10.83
CA THR A 260 1.23 -13.49 10.33
C THR A 260 1.46 -14.69 9.42
N GLY A 261 2.56 -14.71 8.65
CA GLY A 261 2.90 -15.77 7.71
C GLY A 261 3.73 -16.92 8.29
N LEU A 262 4.22 -16.81 9.54
CA LEU A 262 5.11 -17.80 10.15
C LEU A 262 4.38 -18.90 10.94
N GLY A 263 3.04 -18.85 11.01
CA GLY A 263 2.22 -19.78 11.77
C GLY A 263 2.20 -19.50 13.28
N LYS A 264 1.27 -20.14 14.00
CA LYS A 264 1.02 -19.90 15.44
C LYS A 264 1.62 -20.96 16.38
N ALA A 265 2.30 -21.95 15.82
CA ALA A 265 2.86 -23.04 16.63
C ALA A 265 3.97 -22.49 17.56
N PRO A 266 3.95 -22.81 18.87
CA PRO A 266 5.03 -22.43 19.78
C PRO A 266 6.36 -23.01 19.28
N ARG A 267 7.42 -22.19 19.34
CA ARG A 267 8.79 -22.58 18.99
C ARG A 267 9.71 -22.25 20.17
N PRO A 268 10.43 -23.23 20.75
CA PRO A 268 11.39 -22.95 21.82
C PRO A 268 12.38 -21.84 21.44
N GLY A 269 12.57 -20.88 22.35
CA GLY A 269 13.51 -19.78 22.14
C GLY A 269 13.10 -18.74 21.08
N VAL A 270 11.86 -18.77 20.58
CA VAL A 270 11.35 -17.82 19.59
C VAL A 270 10.12 -17.08 20.14
N GLU A 271 10.13 -15.76 20.04
CA GLU A 271 9.08 -14.84 20.45
C GLU A 271 8.56 -14.10 19.23
N PHE A 272 7.25 -14.16 18.97
CA PHE A 272 6.59 -13.37 17.92
C PHE A 272 6.00 -12.11 18.53
N ALA A 273 6.65 -10.97 18.34
CA ALA A 273 6.21 -9.68 18.86
C ALA A 273 5.01 -9.11 18.08
N GLY A 274 4.73 -9.62 16.87
CA GLY A 274 3.68 -9.10 16.00
C GLY A 274 4.03 -7.74 15.39
N TYR A 275 3.02 -6.97 15.01
CA TYR A 275 3.21 -5.61 14.51
C TYR A 275 3.69 -4.68 15.63
N VAL A 276 4.65 -3.83 15.33
CA VAL A 276 5.23 -2.87 16.29
C VAL A 276 4.95 -1.46 15.79
N GLU A 277 4.37 -0.61 16.63
CA GLU A 277 4.01 0.76 16.27
C GLU A 277 5.23 1.69 16.16
N ARG A 278 6.24 1.49 17.01
CA ARG A 278 7.47 2.27 17.06
C ARG A 278 8.70 1.38 16.92
N LEU A 279 9.52 1.65 15.92
CA LEU A 279 10.75 0.87 15.67
C LEU A 279 11.71 0.94 16.86
N GLU A 280 11.73 2.07 17.57
CA GLU A 280 12.49 2.27 18.80
C GLU A 280 12.23 1.17 19.83
N ASP A 281 10.97 0.78 20.02
CA ASP A 281 10.56 -0.20 21.03
C ASP A 281 11.11 -1.59 20.70
N PHE A 282 11.18 -1.92 19.40
CA PHE A 282 11.80 -3.16 18.94
C PHE A 282 13.32 -3.14 19.13
N TYR A 283 13.99 -2.09 18.66
CA TYR A 283 15.46 -2.00 18.70
C TYR A 283 16.00 -1.85 20.14
N ASP A 284 15.25 -1.19 21.03
CA ASP A 284 15.59 -1.12 22.46
C ASP A 284 15.40 -2.47 23.17
N GLY A 285 14.53 -3.33 22.65
CA GLY A 285 14.21 -4.64 23.18
C GLY A 285 15.14 -5.78 22.75
N VAL A 286 16.14 -5.54 21.91
CA VAL A 286 17.08 -6.56 21.41
C VAL A 286 18.54 -6.11 21.54
N ASP A 287 19.46 -7.06 21.62
CA ASP A 287 20.90 -6.82 21.79
C ASP A 287 21.67 -6.85 20.45
N LEU A 288 21.13 -7.58 19.48
CA LEU A 288 21.74 -7.85 18.18
C LEU A 288 20.66 -8.16 17.15
N VAL A 289 20.88 -7.79 15.90
CA VAL A 289 19.95 -8.09 14.80
C VAL A 289 20.51 -9.18 13.90
N VAL A 290 19.65 -10.09 13.44
CA VAL A 290 20.02 -11.11 12.45
C VAL A 290 19.43 -10.81 11.07
N ALA A 291 20.22 -11.02 10.02
CA ALA A 291 19.81 -10.91 8.62
C ALA A 291 20.08 -12.23 7.87
N PRO A 292 19.35 -13.32 8.17
CA PRO A 292 19.63 -14.66 7.69
C PRO A 292 19.09 -14.92 6.26
N MET A 293 19.31 -13.98 5.33
CA MET A 293 18.68 -14.01 4.00
C MET A 293 19.23 -15.15 3.14
N LEU A 294 18.36 -16.02 2.64
CA LEU A 294 18.73 -17.14 1.76
C LEU A 294 18.41 -16.89 0.28
N MET A 295 17.59 -15.88 0.01
CA MET A 295 17.20 -15.48 -1.34
C MET A 295 16.74 -14.01 -1.34
N GLY A 296 16.49 -13.49 -2.54
CA GLY A 296 15.97 -12.15 -2.79
C GLY A 296 17.05 -11.18 -3.27
N SER A 297 16.69 -10.31 -4.21
CA SER A 297 17.52 -9.23 -4.76
C SER A 297 17.44 -7.94 -3.92
N GLY A 298 18.28 -6.97 -4.26
CA GLY A 298 18.20 -5.60 -3.76
C GLY A 298 18.76 -5.40 -2.34
N LEU A 299 18.86 -4.13 -1.94
CA LEU A 299 19.39 -3.72 -0.65
C LEU A 299 18.46 -4.16 0.48
N LYS A 300 19.00 -4.84 1.49
CA LYS A 300 18.21 -5.25 2.66
C LYS A 300 18.08 -4.07 3.61
N MET A 301 17.04 -3.25 3.41
CA MET A 301 16.74 -2.06 4.22
C MET A 301 16.79 -2.31 5.73
N LYS A 302 16.42 -3.52 6.19
CA LYS A 302 16.49 -3.92 7.61
C LYS A 302 17.91 -3.91 8.19
N VAL A 303 18.94 -4.14 7.38
CA VAL A 303 20.34 -4.06 7.81
C VAL A 303 20.73 -2.59 8.00
N ALA A 304 20.49 -1.73 7.00
CA ALA A 304 20.77 -0.29 7.13
C ALA A 304 19.97 0.35 8.27
N GLU A 305 18.71 -0.04 8.46
CA GLU A 305 17.89 0.42 9.58
C GLU A 305 18.49 -0.02 10.92
N ALA A 306 18.82 -1.30 11.10
CA ALA A 306 19.45 -1.79 12.34
C ALA A 306 20.76 -1.04 12.65
N LEU A 307 21.60 -0.83 11.63
CA LEU A 307 22.83 -0.05 11.74
C LEU A 307 22.54 1.41 12.15
N SER A 308 21.49 2.04 11.61
CA SER A 308 21.08 3.39 12.01
C SER A 308 20.66 3.50 13.47
N PHE A 309 20.18 2.40 14.06
CA PHE A 309 19.87 2.28 15.49
C PHE A 309 21.08 1.84 16.34
N GLY A 310 22.28 1.80 15.77
CA GLY A 310 23.50 1.43 16.49
C GLY A 310 23.60 -0.06 16.84
N MET A 311 22.84 -0.92 16.14
CA MET A 311 22.79 -2.35 16.45
C MET A 311 23.90 -3.12 15.75
N PRO A 312 24.58 -4.06 16.45
CA PRO A 312 25.39 -5.06 15.77
C PRO A 312 24.50 -5.99 14.94
N VAL A 313 24.98 -6.40 13.76
CA VAL A 313 24.22 -7.22 12.81
C VAL A 313 25.03 -8.45 12.39
N ILE A 314 24.43 -9.64 12.44
CA ILE A 314 24.98 -10.88 11.89
C ILE A 314 24.08 -11.37 10.77
N GLY A 315 24.65 -11.84 9.67
CA GLY A 315 23.82 -12.24 8.54
C GLY A 315 24.58 -13.00 7.48
N THR A 316 23.84 -13.40 6.46
CA THR A 316 24.39 -14.05 5.29
C THR A 316 25.01 -13.04 4.34
N GLY A 317 25.83 -13.51 3.39
CA GLY A 317 26.33 -12.65 2.31
C GLY A 317 25.21 -11.93 1.55
N ILE A 318 24.11 -12.63 1.25
CA ILE A 318 22.90 -12.07 0.63
C ILE A 318 22.27 -10.97 1.52
N GLY A 319 22.33 -11.13 2.84
CA GLY A 319 21.85 -10.13 3.80
C GLY A 319 22.61 -8.81 3.72
N PHE A 320 23.90 -8.86 3.35
CA PHE A 320 24.81 -7.72 3.30
C PHE A 320 25.14 -7.23 1.88
N GLU A 321 24.41 -7.67 0.85
CA GLU A 321 24.50 -7.10 -0.49
C GLU A 321 24.28 -5.57 -0.46
N GLY A 322 25.11 -4.82 -1.18
CA GLY A 322 25.10 -3.35 -1.18
C GLY A 322 25.86 -2.70 -0.01
N PHE A 323 26.46 -3.49 0.88
CA PHE A 323 27.39 -3.02 1.90
C PHE A 323 28.81 -3.54 1.63
N SER A 324 29.80 -3.01 2.36
CA SER A 324 31.21 -3.44 2.27
C SER A 324 31.63 -4.31 3.48
N PRO A 325 31.18 -5.56 3.61
CA PRO A 325 31.34 -6.37 4.82
C PRO A 325 32.81 -6.64 5.18
N ARG A 326 33.18 -6.37 6.43
CA ARG A 326 34.57 -6.42 6.94
C ARG A 326 34.90 -7.67 7.78
N VAL A 327 33.89 -8.39 8.26
CA VAL A 327 34.05 -9.51 9.20
C VAL A 327 33.29 -10.76 8.74
N PRO A 328 33.70 -11.97 9.20
CA PRO A 328 33.03 -13.23 8.83
C PRO A 328 31.54 -13.27 9.18
N ALA A 329 31.14 -12.61 10.28
CA ALA A 329 29.75 -12.53 10.73
C ALA A 329 28.79 -11.87 9.72
N HIS A 330 29.31 -11.14 8.72
CA HIS A 330 28.53 -10.51 7.65
C HIS A 330 28.50 -11.34 6.35
N ARG A 331 29.14 -12.52 6.33
CA ARG A 331 29.38 -13.32 5.12
C ARG A 331 28.97 -14.79 5.29
N CYS A 332 28.05 -15.08 6.21
CA CYS A 332 27.58 -16.45 6.42
C CYS A 332 26.94 -17.01 5.12
N GLY A 333 27.18 -18.28 4.81
CA GLY A 333 26.57 -18.96 3.67
C GLY A 333 25.19 -19.54 3.98
N THR A 334 24.92 -19.84 5.25
CA THR A 334 23.72 -20.58 5.67
C THR A 334 23.12 -20.03 6.97
N VAL A 335 21.84 -20.36 7.23
CA VAL A 335 21.18 -20.05 8.51
C VAL A 335 21.86 -20.73 9.71
N ALA A 336 22.49 -21.89 9.50
CA ALA A 336 23.24 -22.62 10.52
C ALA A 336 24.52 -21.87 10.92
N GLU A 337 25.22 -21.29 9.95
CA GLU A 337 26.40 -20.45 10.22
C GLU A 337 26.02 -19.15 10.94
N VAL A 338 24.92 -18.50 10.55
CA VAL A 338 24.42 -17.32 11.28
C VAL A 338 24.15 -17.67 12.76
N LYS A 339 23.48 -18.80 12.99
CA LYS A 339 23.23 -19.30 14.34
C LYS A 339 24.52 -19.59 15.09
N ALA A 340 25.48 -20.26 14.47
CA ALA A 340 26.77 -20.59 15.09
C ALA A 340 27.53 -19.32 15.50
N GLN A 341 27.52 -18.28 14.66
CA GLN A 341 28.12 -16.97 14.96
C GLN A 341 27.45 -16.30 16.17
N VAL A 342 26.11 -16.27 16.21
CA VAL A 342 25.38 -15.72 17.37
C VAL A 342 25.74 -16.47 18.65
N LEU A 343 25.74 -17.81 18.62
CA LEU A 343 26.04 -18.62 19.80
C LEU A 343 27.50 -18.48 20.25
N ALA A 344 28.45 -18.34 19.32
CA ALA A 344 29.85 -18.11 19.63
C ALA A 344 30.08 -16.75 20.32
N LEU A 345 29.34 -15.71 19.89
CA LEU A 345 29.48 -14.36 20.42
C LEU A 345 28.64 -14.08 21.69
N ARG A 346 27.71 -14.99 22.05
CA ARG A 346 26.69 -14.70 23.07
C ARG A 346 27.25 -14.28 24.43
N ASP A 347 28.40 -14.82 24.81
CA ASP A 347 29.09 -14.56 26.09
C ASP A 347 30.53 -14.04 25.86
N ASP A 348 30.81 -13.46 24.68
CA ASP A 348 32.13 -12.92 24.30
C ASP A 348 32.09 -11.38 24.16
N PRO A 349 32.38 -10.62 25.23
CA PRO A 349 32.38 -9.16 25.19
C PRO A 349 33.35 -8.57 24.16
N ALA A 350 34.50 -9.21 23.92
CA ALA A 350 35.51 -8.70 23.00
C ALA A 350 35.07 -8.92 21.55
N GLY A 351 34.56 -10.11 21.23
CA GLY A 351 33.96 -10.40 19.93
C GLY A 351 32.76 -9.50 19.63
N LEU A 352 31.89 -9.25 20.62
CA LEU A 352 30.76 -8.33 20.47
C LEU A 352 31.23 -6.89 20.24
N ALA A 353 32.26 -6.42 20.94
CA ALA A 353 32.83 -5.09 20.70
C ALA A 353 33.41 -4.96 19.28
N ASN A 354 34.17 -5.97 18.82
CA ASN A 354 34.73 -5.99 17.47
C ASN A 354 33.63 -6.01 16.39
N LEU A 355 32.56 -6.78 16.60
CA LEU A 355 31.40 -6.79 15.70
C LEU A 355 30.72 -5.42 15.66
N THR A 356 30.47 -4.81 16.83
CA THR A 356 29.85 -3.48 16.92
C THR A 356 30.68 -2.43 16.20
N GLU A 357 32.01 -2.43 16.36
CA GLU A 357 32.91 -1.51 15.66
C GLU A 357 32.87 -1.76 14.14
N ALA A 358 32.90 -3.02 13.70
CA ALA A 358 32.78 -3.37 12.29
C ALA A 358 31.45 -2.89 11.68
N CYS A 359 30.34 -2.98 12.41
CA CYS A 359 29.04 -2.46 12.01
C CYS A 359 29.03 -0.92 11.94
N ALA A 360 29.66 -0.24 12.90
CA ALA A 360 29.78 1.22 12.89
C ALA A 360 30.58 1.71 11.67
N GLY A 361 31.72 1.08 11.37
CA GLY A 361 32.49 1.38 10.17
C GLY A 361 31.71 1.11 8.88
N LEU A 362 31.04 -0.04 8.80
CA LEU A 362 30.19 -0.40 7.66
C LEU A 362 29.10 0.65 7.38
N PHE A 363 28.45 1.15 8.44
CA PHE A 363 27.41 2.18 8.34
C PHE A 363 27.97 3.53 7.89
N ALA A 364 29.12 3.94 8.44
CA ALA A 364 29.80 5.17 8.07
C ALA A 364 30.23 5.16 6.60
N ASP A 365 30.81 4.06 6.12
CA ASP A 365 31.20 3.91 4.71
C ASP A 365 29.97 3.99 3.79
N TYR A 366 28.91 3.25 4.15
CA TYR A 366 27.65 3.23 3.40
C TYR A 366 27.06 4.63 3.26
N ASN A 367 26.96 5.38 4.36
CA ASN A 367 26.42 6.74 4.34
C ASN A 367 27.33 7.72 3.60
N THR A 368 28.66 7.54 3.64
CA THR A 368 29.60 8.37 2.88
C THR A 368 29.36 8.23 1.38
N VAL A 369 29.26 6.98 0.89
CA VAL A 369 28.93 6.70 -0.53
C VAL A 369 27.57 7.27 -0.87
N THR A 370 26.60 7.12 0.02
CA THR A 370 25.23 7.57 -0.21
C THR A 370 25.13 9.09 -0.32
N LEU A 371 25.72 9.85 0.60
CA LEU A 371 25.69 11.31 0.57
C LEU A 371 26.39 11.85 -0.69
N SER A 372 27.54 11.27 -1.05
CA SER A 372 28.22 11.65 -2.30
C SER A 372 27.38 11.35 -3.55
N ALA A 373 26.64 10.24 -3.54
CA ALA A 373 25.71 9.88 -4.62
C ALA A 373 24.49 10.82 -4.68
N GLU A 374 23.93 11.21 -3.53
CA GLU A 374 22.85 12.20 -3.45
C GLU A 374 23.31 13.56 -3.99
N ASP A 375 24.45 14.08 -3.54
CA ASP A 375 25.01 15.36 -4.01
C ASP A 375 25.23 15.35 -5.53
N ALA A 376 25.78 14.25 -6.05
CA ALA A 376 25.99 14.08 -7.48
C ALA A 376 24.66 14.03 -8.26
N LEU A 377 23.61 13.37 -7.75
CA LEU A 377 22.29 13.39 -8.38
C LEU A 377 21.71 14.80 -8.39
N LEU A 378 21.73 15.50 -7.26
CA LEU A 378 21.21 16.85 -7.15
C LEU A 378 21.93 17.79 -8.12
N ALA A 379 23.25 17.70 -8.25
CA ALA A 379 24.01 18.47 -9.21
C ALA A 379 23.60 18.23 -10.68
N LEU A 380 23.14 17.01 -11.03
CA LEU A 380 22.62 16.70 -12.36
C LEU A 380 21.23 17.28 -12.62
N LEU A 381 20.42 17.41 -11.57
CA LEU A 381 19.06 17.92 -11.67
C LEU A 381 19.03 19.45 -11.77
N HIS A 382 19.97 20.14 -11.12
CA HIS A 382 20.10 21.60 -11.22
C HIS A 382 20.61 22.07 -12.59
N ARG A 383 20.12 23.22 -13.06
CA ARG A 383 20.64 23.96 -14.21
C ARG A 383 21.55 25.11 -13.74
N PRO A 384 22.48 25.60 -14.59
CA PRO A 384 23.26 26.79 -14.29
C PRO A 384 22.31 27.99 -14.06
N GLY A 385 22.31 28.54 -12.84
CA GLY A 385 21.45 29.67 -12.44
C GLY A 385 20.44 29.36 -11.33
N ASP A 386 20.27 28.08 -10.95
CA ASP A 386 19.32 27.66 -9.90
C ASP A 386 19.77 27.98 -8.45
N GLY A 387 20.89 28.70 -8.27
CA GLY A 387 21.59 28.91 -7.00
C GLY A 387 20.92 29.82 -5.96
N ALA A 388 19.59 29.75 -5.81
CA ALA A 388 18.92 30.34 -4.66
C ALA A 388 19.06 29.39 -3.46
N GLU A 389 19.62 29.88 -2.35
CA GLU A 389 19.59 29.13 -1.10
C GLU A 389 18.14 28.78 -0.71
N PRO A 390 17.88 27.56 -0.24
CA PRO A 390 16.55 27.17 0.22
C PRO A 390 16.18 28.03 1.43
N ASN A 391 15.01 28.66 1.40
CA ASN A 391 14.46 29.31 2.57
C ASN A 391 13.98 28.22 3.55
N PRO A 392 14.60 28.05 4.73
CA PRO A 392 14.15 27.07 5.72
C PRO A 392 12.76 27.38 6.29
N ASN A 393 12.19 28.55 5.98
CA ASN A 393 10.82 28.97 6.29
C ASN A 393 9.89 28.95 5.07
N SER A 394 10.13 28.13 4.04
CA SER A 394 9.08 27.88 3.04
C SER A 394 7.91 27.18 3.73
N ALA A 395 6.92 27.97 4.14
CA ALA A 395 5.71 27.47 4.76
C ALA A 395 5.09 26.38 3.88
N PRO A 396 4.50 25.33 4.47
CA PRO A 396 3.67 24.41 3.72
C PRO A 396 2.65 25.21 2.91
N PRO A 397 2.25 24.72 1.72
CA PRO A 397 1.29 25.42 0.88
C PRO A 397 0.07 25.80 1.72
N GLU A 398 -0.34 27.07 1.62
CA GLU A 398 -1.55 27.58 2.25
C GLU A 398 -2.69 26.62 1.89
N ALA A 399 -3.29 25.99 2.91
CA ALA A 399 -4.31 24.97 2.71
C ALA A 399 -5.35 25.52 1.74
N ALA A 400 -5.52 24.84 0.59
CA ALA A 400 -6.53 25.21 -0.39
C ALA A 400 -7.86 25.40 0.34
N ARG A 401 -8.58 26.48 0.03
CA ARG A 401 -9.88 26.79 0.66
C ARG A 401 -10.76 25.56 0.61
N VAL A 402 -11.06 25.05 1.79
CA VAL A 402 -11.90 23.88 1.97
C VAL A 402 -13.34 24.36 1.87
N ASP A 403 -13.95 24.21 0.70
CA ASP A 403 -15.38 24.44 0.56
C ASP A 403 -16.12 23.28 1.23
N ALA A 404 -16.82 23.59 2.32
CA ALA A 404 -17.59 22.63 3.10
C ALA A 404 -19.09 22.93 3.00
N LEU A 405 -19.86 21.90 2.68
CA LEU A 405 -21.32 21.93 2.64
C LEU A 405 -21.86 20.94 3.68
N THR A 406 -22.62 21.43 4.66
CA THR A 406 -23.23 20.60 5.70
C THR A 406 -24.73 20.51 5.52
N GLN A 407 -25.28 19.30 5.59
CA GLN A 407 -26.71 19.03 5.55
C GLN A 407 -27.15 18.24 6.79
N ALA A 408 -28.31 18.61 7.35
CA ALA A 408 -28.96 17.83 8.39
C ALA A 408 -29.68 16.61 7.79
N LEU A 409 -29.49 15.45 8.41
CA LEU A 409 -30.16 14.20 8.08
C LEU A 409 -30.87 13.65 9.33
N PRO A 410 -31.90 12.79 9.19
CA PRO A 410 -32.46 12.08 10.34
C PRO A 410 -31.38 11.34 11.15
N GLY A 411 -31.18 11.76 12.40
CA GLY A 411 -30.20 11.19 13.33
C GLY A 411 -28.80 11.85 13.35
N GLY A 412 -28.54 12.88 12.53
CA GLY A 412 -27.24 13.55 12.51
C GLY A 412 -27.04 14.58 11.41
N THR A 413 -25.78 14.85 11.07
CA THR A 413 -25.38 15.75 9.98
C THR A 413 -24.39 15.04 9.06
N LEU A 414 -24.46 15.35 7.76
CA LEU A 414 -23.52 14.91 6.75
C LEU A 414 -22.85 16.14 6.14
N THR A 415 -21.53 16.19 6.18
CA THR A 415 -20.71 17.29 5.68
C THR A 415 -19.89 16.82 4.49
N CYS A 416 -20.10 17.42 3.32
CA CYS A 416 -19.27 17.24 2.14
C CYS A 416 -18.18 18.29 2.11
N VAL A 417 -16.94 17.86 1.90
CA VAL A 417 -15.75 18.69 1.87
C VAL A 417 -15.04 18.47 0.56
N THR A 418 -14.72 19.55 -0.17
CA THR A 418 -13.86 19.45 -1.38
C THR A 418 -12.48 19.97 -1.06
N GLY A 419 -11.44 19.15 -1.26
CA GLY A 419 -10.06 19.60 -1.02
C GLY A 419 -8.99 18.54 -1.28
N LEU A 420 -7.74 18.94 -1.05
CA LEU A 420 -6.52 18.13 -1.18
C LEU A 420 -6.28 17.20 0.01
N SER A 421 -6.86 17.54 1.17
CA SER A 421 -6.62 16.85 2.42
C SER A 421 -7.61 15.71 2.60
N THR A 422 -7.11 14.48 2.51
CA THR A 422 -7.74 13.31 3.15
C THR A 422 -7.25 13.16 4.59
N ALA A 423 -6.64 14.20 5.19
CA ALA A 423 -5.95 14.14 6.49
C ALA A 423 -6.85 13.95 7.70
N GLU A 424 -8.15 14.02 7.48
CA GLU A 424 -9.14 13.97 8.52
C GLU A 424 -9.65 12.52 8.65
N ARG A 425 -8.88 11.64 9.29
CA ARG A 425 -9.38 10.31 9.66
C ARG A 425 -10.42 10.37 10.79
N ASP A 426 -10.37 11.41 11.61
CA ASP A 426 -11.41 11.82 12.56
C ASP A 426 -11.17 13.30 12.91
N GLU A 427 -11.99 14.21 12.40
CA GLU A 427 -12.02 15.59 12.91
C GLU A 427 -13.01 15.69 14.05
N SER A 428 -12.57 16.19 15.22
CA SER A 428 -13.42 16.38 16.39
C SER A 428 -14.66 17.25 16.11
N GLU A 429 -14.63 18.07 15.05
CA GLU A 429 -15.75 18.92 14.65
C GLU A 429 -16.68 18.28 13.61
N ARG A 430 -16.16 17.52 12.64
CA ARG A 430 -16.92 17.01 11.48
C ARG A 430 -17.46 15.58 11.64
N GLY A 431 -16.91 14.79 12.56
CA GLY A 431 -17.35 13.43 12.85
C GLY A 431 -16.59 12.36 12.07
N VAL A 432 -17.25 11.23 11.81
CA VAL A 432 -16.64 10.02 11.22
C VAL A 432 -16.63 10.14 9.70
N LEU A 433 -15.49 9.87 9.04
CA LEU A 433 -15.43 9.77 7.58
C LEU A 433 -16.36 8.64 7.10
N VAL A 434 -17.16 8.91 6.06
CA VAL A 434 -18.14 7.97 5.48
C VAL A 434 -17.66 7.47 4.13
N ALA A 435 -17.25 8.41 3.26
CA ALA A 435 -16.85 8.10 1.90
C ALA A 435 -15.90 9.15 1.33
N THR A 436 -15.15 8.76 0.31
CA THR A 436 -14.32 9.64 -0.52
C THR A 436 -14.65 9.37 -1.99
N GLU A 437 -14.76 10.42 -2.79
CA GLU A 437 -15.03 10.29 -4.22
C GLU A 437 -13.78 9.72 -4.92
N ARG A 438 -13.97 8.75 -5.82
CA ARG A 438 -12.87 8.19 -6.62
C ARG A 438 -12.51 9.12 -7.78
N ALA A 439 -13.52 9.62 -8.47
CA ALA A 439 -13.38 10.55 -9.57
C ALA A 439 -13.13 11.98 -9.06
N ALA A 440 -12.48 12.81 -9.89
CA ALA A 440 -12.40 14.23 -9.62
C ALA A 440 -13.79 14.89 -9.77
N PRO A 441 -14.09 15.98 -9.04
CA PRO A 441 -15.36 16.68 -9.14
C PRO A 441 -15.62 17.22 -10.57
N PRO A 442 -16.89 17.34 -11.01
CA PRO A 442 -17.23 17.94 -12.30
C PRO A 442 -16.63 19.33 -12.47
N GLY A 443 -15.95 19.58 -13.60
CA GLY A 443 -15.28 20.85 -13.91
C GLY A 443 -13.82 20.91 -13.47
N ALA A 444 -13.36 19.97 -12.66
CA ALA A 444 -11.94 19.77 -12.38
C ALA A 444 -11.24 19.10 -13.58
N GLY A 445 -9.93 19.29 -13.72
CA GLY A 445 -9.15 18.54 -14.71
C GLY A 445 -9.30 17.02 -14.50
N PRO A 446 -9.08 16.18 -15.53
CA PRO A 446 -9.33 14.74 -15.48
C PRO A 446 -8.59 14.02 -14.34
N TYR A 447 -7.52 14.62 -13.85
CA TYR A 447 -6.70 14.13 -12.76
C TYR A 447 -6.50 15.16 -11.64
N ALA A 448 -7.43 16.12 -11.47
CA ALA A 448 -7.30 17.11 -10.41
C ALA A 448 -7.08 16.41 -9.05
N PRO A 449 -6.22 16.95 -8.17
CA PRO A 449 -5.87 16.31 -6.89
C PRO A 449 -6.98 16.42 -5.84
N GLU A 450 -7.93 17.35 -6.01
CA GLU A 450 -9.04 17.55 -5.10
C GLU A 450 -10.07 16.41 -5.20
N ARG A 451 -10.60 15.99 -4.05
CA ARG A 451 -11.71 15.03 -3.95
C ARG A 451 -12.79 15.55 -3.01
N ARG A 452 -14.02 15.07 -3.23
CA ARG A 452 -15.09 15.22 -2.25
C ARG A 452 -14.98 14.13 -1.20
N CYS A 453 -15.03 14.52 0.06
CA CYS A 453 -15.06 13.65 1.23
C CYS A 453 -16.33 13.92 2.03
N TRP A 454 -17.00 12.86 2.49
CA TRP A 454 -18.23 12.99 3.27
C TRP A 454 -18.00 12.52 4.71
N PHE A 455 -18.34 13.38 5.67
CA PHE A 455 -18.21 13.15 7.11
C PHE A 455 -19.57 13.14 7.78
N ALA A 456 -19.81 12.17 8.66
CA ALA A 456 -21.06 12.05 9.39
C ALA A 456 -20.86 12.24 10.90
N ARG A 457 -21.69 13.10 11.49
CA ARG A 457 -21.73 13.33 12.93
C ARG A 457 -23.11 12.98 13.47
N ALA A 458 -23.16 12.08 14.46
CA ALA A 458 -24.39 11.81 15.19
C ALA A 458 -24.79 13.05 16.00
N GLY A 459 -26.09 13.35 16.07
CA GLY A 459 -26.59 14.49 16.82
C GLY A 459 -28.09 14.39 17.09
N ALA A 460 -28.61 15.30 17.91
CA ALA A 460 -30.04 15.46 18.13
C ALA A 460 -30.70 16.15 16.93
N GLY A 461 -30.75 15.48 15.77
CA GLY A 461 -31.61 15.88 14.65
C GLY A 461 -33.09 15.61 14.99
N PRO A 462 -34.06 16.28 14.34
CA PRO A 462 -35.47 16.12 14.65
C PRO A 462 -35.87 14.65 14.54
N SER A 463 -36.30 14.07 15.66
CA SER A 463 -36.71 12.66 15.78
C SER A 463 -38.06 12.35 15.13
N THR A 464 -38.67 13.33 14.45
CA THR A 464 -39.99 13.21 13.85
C THR A 464 -40.07 14.12 12.62
N GLY A 465 -39.99 13.55 11.43
CA GLY A 465 -40.16 14.27 10.16
C GLY A 465 -39.57 13.50 8.99
N ILE A 466 -40.39 12.69 8.33
CA ILE A 466 -40.08 12.09 7.03
C ILE A 466 -39.94 13.25 6.05
N ALA A 467 -38.71 13.59 5.65
CA ALA A 467 -38.50 14.46 4.50
C ALA A 467 -38.79 13.61 3.25
N THR A 468 -39.96 13.86 2.66
CA THR A 468 -40.45 13.20 1.46
C THR A 468 -39.56 13.49 0.26
N GLY A 469 -39.07 12.41 -0.37
CA GLY A 469 -38.60 12.37 -1.76
C GLY A 469 -37.22 12.98 -2.03
N ILE A 470 -36.38 12.21 -2.73
CA ILE A 470 -35.47 12.50 -3.88
C ILE A 470 -34.76 13.88 -3.99
N ALA A 471 -35.33 14.97 -3.49
CA ALA A 471 -34.81 16.34 -3.54
C ALA A 471 -33.66 16.64 -2.54
N THR A 472 -33.37 15.75 -1.60
CA THR A 472 -32.37 16.00 -0.53
C THR A 472 -30.93 15.63 -0.89
N ASP A 473 -30.67 14.90 -1.98
CA ASP A 473 -29.34 14.38 -2.32
C ASP A 473 -28.56 15.24 -3.34
N VAL A 474 -29.27 16.09 -4.07
CA VAL A 474 -28.69 16.95 -5.12
C VAL A 474 -27.66 17.94 -4.55
N ALA A 475 -27.81 18.35 -3.28
CA ALA A 475 -26.96 19.35 -2.66
C ALA A 475 -25.55 18.84 -2.30
N LEU A 476 -25.44 17.66 -1.67
CA LEU A 476 -24.15 17.09 -1.26
C LEU A 476 -23.46 16.28 -2.37
N GLY A 477 -24.22 15.92 -3.41
CA GLY A 477 -23.75 15.29 -4.64
C GLY A 477 -23.16 13.89 -4.47
N LEU A 478 -23.71 13.09 -3.54
CA LEU A 478 -23.47 11.64 -3.48
C LEU A 478 -24.15 10.90 -4.63
N ALA A 479 -25.31 11.39 -5.09
CA ALA A 479 -26.05 10.80 -6.18
C ALA A 479 -25.18 10.68 -7.46
N GLY A 480 -25.03 9.45 -7.93
CA GLY A 480 -24.22 9.14 -9.11
C GLY A 480 -22.70 9.25 -8.92
N ALA A 481 -22.21 9.59 -7.72
CA ALA A 481 -20.79 9.62 -7.42
C ALA A 481 -20.21 8.19 -7.36
N GLU A 482 -18.92 8.07 -7.68
CA GLU A 482 -18.17 6.83 -7.54
C GLU A 482 -17.39 6.90 -6.23
N LEU A 483 -17.68 6.02 -5.27
CA LEU A 483 -17.26 6.19 -3.87
C LEU A 483 -16.32 5.08 -3.41
N ALA A 484 -15.28 5.45 -2.66
CA ALA A 484 -14.58 4.58 -1.73
C ALA A 484 -15.16 4.79 -0.32
N LEU A 485 -15.53 3.73 0.39
CA LEU A 485 -16.20 3.84 1.69
C LEU A 485 -15.21 3.74 2.85
N ALA A 486 -15.35 4.58 3.86
CA ALA A 486 -14.42 4.56 5.00
C ALA A 486 -14.62 3.30 5.88
N PRO A 487 -13.55 2.55 6.24
CA PRO A 487 -13.66 1.39 7.13
C PRO A 487 -14.25 1.73 8.51
N GLU A 488 -14.03 2.94 9.02
CA GLU A 488 -14.56 3.45 10.29
C GLU A 488 -16.09 3.50 10.28
N TRP A 489 -16.65 3.85 9.12
CA TRP A 489 -18.08 3.82 8.84
C TRP A 489 -18.55 2.39 8.61
N VAL A 490 -17.95 1.66 7.66
CA VAL A 490 -18.49 0.37 7.23
C VAL A 490 -18.32 -0.68 8.34
N ARG A 491 -17.15 -0.79 8.97
CA ARG A 491 -16.81 -1.81 10.00
C ARG A 491 -16.94 -1.31 11.44
N GLY A 492 -16.74 -0.02 11.68
CA GLY A 492 -16.51 0.51 13.03
C GLY A 492 -17.77 0.69 13.89
N HIS A 493 -18.98 0.58 13.33
CA HIS A 493 -20.27 0.81 14.00
C HIS A 493 -20.28 2.04 14.96
N ARG A 494 -19.47 3.07 14.66
CA ARG A 494 -19.29 4.26 15.53
C ARG A 494 -20.50 5.20 15.52
N LEU A 495 -21.41 5.03 14.55
CA LEU A 495 -22.64 5.81 14.42
C LEU A 495 -23.87 4.99 14.87
N PRO A 496 -24.91 5.62 15.45
CA PRO A 496 -26.12 4.92 15.88
C PRO A 496 -26.83 4.19 14.72
N PRO A 497 -27.41 2.99 14.94
CA PRO A 497 -28.03 2.19 13.86
C PRO A 497 -29.07 2.94 13.01
N ALA A 498 -29.90 3.79 13.62
CA ALA A 498 -30.88 4.60 12.90
C ALA A 498 -30.21 5.59 11.93
N PHE A 499 -29.13 6.26 12.37
CA PHE A 499 -28.39 7.16 11.51
C PHE A 499 -27.60 6.39 10.44
N ARG A 500 -27.15 5.16 10.77
CA ARG A 500 -26.52 4.29 9.77
C ARG A 500 -27.49 3.95 8.63
N ALA A 501 -28.73 3.61 8.95
CA ALA A 501 -29.78 3.36 7.95
C ALA A 501 -30.03 4.59 7.07
N THR A 502 -30.11 5.80 7.66
CA THR A 502 -30.24 7.06 6.91
C THR A 502 -29.08 7.26 5.92
N LEU A 503 -27.84 7.03 6.36
CA LEU A 503 -26.65 7.15 5.50
C LEU A 503 -26.65 6.10 4.40
N ALA A 504 -27.11 4.87 4.66
CA ALA A 504 -27.24 3.83 3.66
C ALA A 504 -28.22 4.21 2.54
N MET A 505 -29.33 4.91 2.85
CA MET A 505 -30.24 5.43 1.84
C MET A 505 -29.57 6.47 0.95
N ALA A 506 -28.77 7.37 1.53
CA ALA A 506 -27.99 8.35 0.75
C ALA A 506 -26.92 7.65 -0.11
N ILE A 507 -26.20 6.67 0.44
CA ILE A 507 -25.20 5.89 -0.33
C ILE A 507 -25.86 5.07 -1.44
N ALA A 508 -27.11 4.63 -1.26
CA ALA A 508 -27.82 3.84 -2.27
C ALA A 508 -28.05 4.60 -3.59
N THR A 509 -27.92 5.93 -3.64
CA THR A 509 -28.03 6.73 -4.86
C THR A 509 -26.70 6.88 -5.61
N ALA A 510 -25.58 6.53 -4.97
CA ALA A 510 -24.27 6.50 -5.59
C ALA A 510 -24.21 5.43 -6.70
N ARG A 511 -23.21 5.52 -7.58
CA ARG A 511 -22.97 4.47 -8.57
C ARG A 511 -22.48 3.20 -7.86
N PRO A 512 -23.17 2.05 -8.03
CA PRO A 512 -22.67 0.79 -7.49
C PRO A 512 -21.45 0.33 -8.28
N ASP A 513 -20.57 -0.42 -7.61
CA ASP A 513 -19.45 -1.12 -8.23
C ASP A 513 -19.88 -2.37 -8.96
N TRP A 514 -20.90 -3.04 -8.45
CA TRP A 514 -21.51 -4.20 -9.08
C TRP A 514 -22.98 -4.29 -8.75
N GLU A 515 -23.72 -4.91 -9.66
CA GLU A 515 -25.14 -5.21 -9.49
C GLU A 515 -25.36 -6.71 -9.66
N ALA A 516 -26.30 -7.27 -8.89
CA ALA A 516 -26.72 -8.66 -9.04
C ALA A 516 -28.21 -8.81 -8.77
N GLU A 517 -28.78 -9.94 -9.18
CA GLU A 517 -30.15 -10.30 -8.83
C GLU A 517 -30.15 -11.48 -7.86
N ALA A 518 -30.85 -11.31 -6.74
CA ALA A 518 -31.06 -12.35 -5.76
C ALA A 518 -32.35 -13.13 -6.05
N ARG A 519 -32.31 -14.44 -5.83
CA ARG A 519 -33.49 -15.31 -5.80
C ARG A 519 -33.72 -15.79 -4.38
N PRO A 520 -34.86 -15.50 -3.74
CA PRO A 520 -35.18 -16.07 -2.43
C PRO A 520 -35.27 -17.60 -2.52
N VAL A 521 -34.43 -18.30 -1.76
CA VAL A 521 -34.39 -19.78 -1.69
C VAL A 521 -34.80 -20.31 -0.31
N GLY A 522 -34.90 -19.44 0.69
CA GLY A 522 -35.41 -19.76 2.01
C GLY A 522 -35.86 -18.51 2.75
N ALA A 523 -36.85 -18.64 3.62
CA ALA A 523 -37.30 -17.56 4.50
C ALA A 523 -37.74 -18.14 5.85
N GLY A 524 -37.43 -17.42 6.92
CA GLY A 524 -37.89 -17.66 8.29
C GLY A 524 -38.08 -16.33 9.01
N PRO A 525 -38.53 -16.33 10.28
CA PRO A 525 -38.72 -15.09 11.03
C PRO A 525 -37.43 -14.26 11.09
N LYS A 526 -37.46 -13.04 10.55
CA LYS A 526 -36.32 -12.13 10.42
C LYS A 526 -35.09 -12.73 9.73
N ARG A 527 -35.27 -13.71 8.86
CA ARG A 527 -34.19 -14.37 8.13
C ARG A 527 -34.58 -14.67 6.69
N ILE A 528 -33.72 -14.31 5.75
CA ILE A 528 -33.91 -14.61 4.33
C ILE A 528 -32.64 -15.28 3.83
N THR A 529 -32.77 -16.38 3.09
CA THR A 529 -31.67 -16.98 2.34
C THR A 529 -31.91 -16.74 0.87
N VAL A 530 -30.92 -16.17 0.20
CA VAL A 530 -30.97 -15.84 -1.23
C VAL A 530 -29.86 -16.55 -1.98
N ALA A 531 -30.12 -16.94 -3.23
CA ALA A 531 -29.12 -17.36 -4.18
C ALA A 531 -28.80 -16.20 -5.14
N LEU A 532 -27.53 -15.86 -5.30
CA LEU A 532 -27.06 -14.75 -6.12
C LEU A 532 -25.62 -14.97 -6.58
N ALA A 533 -25.15 -14.19 -7.56
CA ALA A 533 -23.73 -14.09 -7.86
C ALA A 533 -23.10 -12.99 -6.99
N LEU A 534 -21.99 -13.32 -6.32
CA LEU A 534 -21.19 -12.39 -5.52
C LEU A 534 -19.78 -12.27 -6.09
N PRO A 535 -19.08 -11.14 -5.91
CA PRO A 535 -17.64 -11.09 -6.11
C PRO A 535 -16.95 -12.22 -5.33
N SER A 536 -16.01 -12.93 -5.97
CA SER A 536 -15.35 -14.13 -5.43
C SER A 536 -14.75 -13.96 -4.03
N HIS A 537 -14.16 -12.80 -3.74
CA HIS A 537 -13.60 -12.48 -2.42
C HIS A 537 -14.68 -12.25 -1.34
N LEU A 538 -15.93 -11.99 -1.74
CA LEU A 538 -17.10 -12.01 -0.84
C LEU A 538 -17.73 -13.40 -0.75
N GLY A 539 -17.21 -14.40 -1.48
CA GLY A 539 -17.73 -15.76 -1.52
C GLY A 539 -17.23 -16.68 -0.40
N VAL A 540 -16.16 -16.29 0.32
CA VAL A 540 -15.57 -17.07 1.42
C VAL A 540 -15.05 -16.14 2.53
N GLY A 541 -15.35 -16.40 3.81
CA GLY A 541 -14.71 -15.74 4.95
C GLY A 541 -15.61 -14.81 5.78
N ARG A 542 -15.07 -13.71 6.33
CA ARG A 542 -15.88 -12.66 6.99
C ARG A 542 -16.36 -11.69 5.91
N HIS A 543 -17.68 -11.63 5.75
CA HIS A 543 -18.42 -10.97 4.67
C HIS A 543 -18.73 -9.49 5.03
N PRO A 544 -19.28 -8.68 4.09
CA PRO A 544 -19.27 -7.21 4.03
C PRO A 544 -19.31 -6.49 5.37
N GLY A 545 -18.55 -5.40 5.49
CA GLY A 545 -18.53 -4.66 6.74
C GLY A 545 -19.92 -4.11 7.13
N ALA A 546 -20.82 -3.85 6.16
CA ALA A 546 -22.23 -3.59 6.42
C ALA A 546 -23.17 -4.04 5.28
N ALA A 547 -24.43 -4.33 5.59
CA ALA A 547 -25.48 -4.53 4.60
C ALA A 547 -26.79 -3.90 5.05
N PHE A 548 -27.59 -3.45 4.09
CA PHE A 548 -28.85 -2.78 4.35
C PHE A 548 -29.94 -3.25 3.41
N LEU A 549 -31.14 -3.50 3.92
CA LEU A 549 -32.34 -3.61 3.11
C LEU A 549 -32.88 -2.20 2.90
N ILE A 550 -32.92 -1.74 1.65
CA ILE A 550 -33.44 -0.44 1.25
C ILE A 550 -34.83 -0.63 0.68
N GLY A 551 -35.82 -0.08 1.39
CA GLY A 551 -37.20 0.07 0.95
C GLY A 551 -37.45 1.46 0.33
N PRO A 552 -38.69 1.76 -0.08
CA PRO A 552 -39.05 3.05 -0.68
C PRO A 552 -38.83 4.24 0.26
N ASP A 553 -39.15 4.07 1.55
CA ASP A 553 -39.14 5.14 2.55
C ASP A 553 -38.35 4.77 3.83
N ASP A 554 -37.84 3.54 3.94
CA ASP A 554 -37.07 3.07 5.08
C ASP A 554 -35.83 2.28 4.65
N ALA A 555 -34.85 2.20 5.55
CA ALA A 555 -33.72 1.32 5.43
C ALA A 555 -33.49 0.58 6.76
N ARG A 556 -33.00 -0.65 6.66
CA ARG A 556 -32.72 -1.49 7.83
C ARG A 556 -31.36 -2.14 7.67
N GLU A 557 -30.51 -1.99 8.67
CA GLU A 557 -29.24 -2.70 8.72
C GLU A 557 -29.50 -4.20 8.89
N LEU A 558 -28.79 -5.01 8.11
CA LEU A 558 -28.88 -6.46 8.07
C LEU A 558 -27.60 -7.06 8.65
N THR A 559 -27.76 -8.20 9.32
CA THR A 559 -26.62 -9.05 9.67
C THR A 559 -26.40 -10.06 8.56
N LEU A 560 -25.21 -10.06 7.96
CA LEU A 560 -24.85 -11.06 6.96
C LEU A 560 -24.42 -12.35 7.64
N GLY A 561 -25.13 -13.43 7.33
CA GLY A 561 -24.81 -14.78 7.74
C GLY A 561 -23.77 -15.44 6.84
N ALA A 562 -23.69 -16.78 6.91
CA ALA A 562 -22.75 -17.55 6.12
C ALA A 562 -23.04 -17.41 4.61
N VAL A 563 -21.96 -17.25 3.84
CA VAL A 563 -21.98 -17.44 2.38
C VAL A 563 -21.50 -18.84 2.07
N ALA A 564 -22.26 -19.57 1.25
CA ALA A 564 -21.86 -20.88 0.76
C ALA A 564 -21.75 -20.85 -0.77
N PRO A 565 -20.57 -21.15 -1.36
CA PRO A 565 -20.44 -21.29 -2.80
C PRO A 565 -21.41 -22.34 -3.34
N LEU A 566 -22.06 -22.03 -4.46
CA LEU A 566 -22.97 -22.95 -5.13
C LEU A 566 -22.29 -23.53 -6.37
N GLY A 567 -22.31 -24.86 -6.50
CA GLY A 567 -21.85 -25.58 -7.70
C GLY A 567 -22.86 -25.50 -8.84
N LEU A 568 -23.30 -24.29 -9.21
CA LEU A 568 -24.27 -24.08 -10.28
C LEU A 568 -23.56 -24.03 -11.63
N THR A 569 -24.12 -24.74 -12.62
CA THR A 569 -23.72 -24.64 -14.03
C THR A 569 -24.35 -23.43 -14.73
N GLN A 570 -25.44 -22.89 -14.18
CA GLN A 570 -26.11 -21.69 -14.68
C GLN A 570 -25.49 -20.43 -14.10
N THR A 571 -25.25 -19.43 -14.96
CA THR A 571 -24.81 -18.10 -14.57
C THR A 571 -25.98 -17.34 -13.92
N LEU A 572 -25.77 -16.85 -12.70
CA LEU A 572 -26.71 -15.92 -12.05
C LEU A 572 -26.43 -14.47 -12.54
N PRO A 573 -27.44 -13.59 -12.63
CA PRO A 573 -27.25 -12.23 -13.11
C PRO A 573 -26.26 -11.45 -12.25
N PHE A 574 -25.22 -10.92 -12.89
CA PHE A 574 -24.17 -10.09 -12.29
C PHE A 574 -23.60 -9.14 -13.32
N VAL A 575 -23.40 -7.88 -12.94
CA VAL A 575 -22.79 -6.86 -13.80
C VAL A 575 -21.81 -6.04 -12.98
N GLY A 576 -20.53 -6.07 -13.35
CA GLY A 576 -19.56 -5.07 -12.89
C GLY A 576 -19.83 -3.73 -13.55
N ARG A 577 -19.89 -2.65 -12.77
CA ARG A 577 -20.21 -1.29 -13.22
C ARG A 577 -18.96 -0.42 -13.24
N THR A 578 -18.62 0.22 -12.12
CA THR A 578 -17.37 0.98 -11.97
C THR A 578 -16.16 0.06 -11.72
N ARG A 579 -16.40 -1.22 -11.37
CA ARG A 579 -15.36 -2.25 -11.16
C ARG A 579 -15.60 -3.44 -12.07
N THR A 580 -14.79 -3.55 -13.11
CA THR A 580 -14.86 -4.63 -14.12
C THR A 580 -13.95 -5.82 -13.78
N ASP A 581 -13.09 -5.68 -12.78
CA ASP A 581 -12.14 -6.70 -12.31
C ASP A 581 -12.78 -7.75 -11.36
N LEU A 582 -14.07 -7.60 -11.05
CA LEU A 582 -14.78 -8.46 -10.10
C LEU A 582 -15.18 -9.79 -10.74
N ALA A 583 -14.57 -10.89 -10.30
CA ALA A 583 -14.94 -12.24 -10.73
C ALA A 583 -16.20 -12.73 -9.97
N PRO A 584 -17.35 -12.97 -10.64
CA PRO A 584 -18.56 -13.42 -9.98
C PRO A 584 -18.52 -14.93 -9.67
N VAL A 585 -18.99 -15.29 -8.48
CA VAL A 585 -19.15 -16.68 -8.02
C VAL A 585 -20.59 -16.88 -7.55
N PRO A 586 -21.30 -17.90 -8.07
CA PRO A 586 -22.62 -18.26 -7.55
C PRO A 586 -22.52 -18.67 -6.08
N ALA A 587 -23.37 -18.09 -5.23
CA ALA A 587 -23.38 -18.36 -3.81
C ALA A 587 -24.80 -18.28 -3.23
N SER A 588 -25.02 -18.94 -2.09
CA SER A 588 -26.13 -18.63 -1.21
C SER A 588 -25.65 -17.69 -0.11
N LEU A 589 -26.44 -16.66 0.16
CA LEU A 589 -26.22 -15.70 1.24
C LEU A 589 -27.42 -15.73 2.17
N THR A 590 -27.17 -15.93 3.46
CA THR A 590 -28.20 -15.73 4.48
C THR A 590 -28.09 -14.31 5.02
N VAL A 591 -29.22 -13.61 5.11
CA VAL A 591 -29.33 -12.31 5.76
C VAL A 591 -30.30 -12.40 6.93
N GLU A 592 -29.95 -11.80 8.06
CA GLU A 592 -30.75 -11.73 9.27
C GLU A 592 -31.13 -10.28 9.59
N GLY A 593 -32.26 -10.09 10.27
CA GLY A 593 -32.76 -8.76 10.66
C GLY A 593 -33.95 -8.25 9.84
N ALA A 594 -34.37 -8.96 8.80
CA ALA A 594 -35.53 -8.61 7.98
C ALA A 594 -36.33 -9.83 7.53
N ASP A 595 -37.64 -9.67 7.39
CA ASP A 595 -38.53 -10.61 6.69
C ASP A 595 -38.51 -10.33 5.18
N LEU A 596 -38.90 -11.30 4.36
CA LEU A 596 -38.97 -11.12 2.91
C LEU A 596 -39.95 -9.96 2.59
N PRO A 597 -39.51 -8.91 1.88
CA PRO A 597 -40.34 -7.75 1.63
C PRO A 597 -41.50 -8.08 0.68
N ALA A 598 -42.62 -7.37 0.87
CA ALA A 598 -43.79 -7.53 0.01
C ALA A 598 -43.53 -7.02 -1.42
N ASN A 599 -42.75 -5.95 -1.54
CA ASN A 599 -42.38 -5.30 -2.79
C ASN A 599 -40.91 -5.58 -3.14
N ASP A 600 -40.57 -5.36 -4.41
CA ASP A 600 -39.19 -5.38 -4.87
C ASP A 600 -38.37 -4.39 -4.04
N SER A 601 -37.25 -4.86 -3.52
CA SER A 601 -36.37 -4.12 -2.61
C SER A 601 -34.93 -4.29 -3.05
N VAL A 602 -34.03 -3.51 -2.45
CA VAL A 602 -32.60 -3.58 -2.73
C VAL A 602 -31.86 -3.99 -1.48
N ILE A 603 -31.01 -5.00 -1.57
CA ILE A 603 -29.98 -5.24 -0.57
C ILE A 603 -28.74 -4.46 -1.02
N LEU A 604 -28.41 -3.43 -0.27
CA LEU A 604 -27.17 -2.68 -0.41
C LEU A 604 -26.07 -3.42 0.35
N VAL A 605 -25.03 -3.84 -0.35
CA VAL A 605 -23.91 -4.60 0.19
C VAL A 605 -22.69 -3.70 0.23
N LEU A 606 -22.25 -3.29 1.42
CA LEU A 606 -21.18 -2.31 1.59
C LEU A 606 -19.90 -2.95 2.15
N HIS A 607 -18.81 -2.74 1.45
CA HIS A 607 -17.45 -3.04 1.89
C HIS A 607 -16.61 -1.76 1.77
N ASP A 608 -15.47 -1.69 2.47
CA ASP A 608 -14.54 -0.54 2.53
C ASP A 608 -14.15 0.08 1.18
N ASP A 609 -14.43 -0.57 0.05
CA ASP A 609 -14.20 0.00 -1.26
C ASP A 609 -15.10 -0.62 -2.34
N LEU A 610 -16.25 -1.17 -1.94
CA LEU A 610 -17.21 -1.77 -2.86
C LEU A 610 -18.65 -1.48 -2.41
N ILE A 611 -19.42 -0.96 -3.34
CA ILE A 611 -20.87 -0.79 -3.24
C ILE A 611 -21.53 -1.81 -4.15
N GLY A 612 -22.13 -2.84 -3.56
CA GLY A 612 -22.94 -3.81 -4.27
C GLY A 612 -24.42 -3.46 -4.19
N ARG A 613 -25.13 -3.54 -5.32
CA ARG A 613 -26.60 -3.41 -5.34
C ARG A 613 -27.22 -4.74 -5.76
N VAL A 614 -27.91 -5.39 -4.84
CA VAL A 614 -28.58 -6.66 -5.10
C VAL A 614 -30.08 -6.44 -5.14
N THR A 615 -30.68 -6.64 -6.31
CA THR A 615 -32.14 -6.58 -6.46
C THR A 615 -32.76 -7.82 -5.81
N LEU A 616 -33.67 -7.61 -4.87
CA LEU A 616 -34.43 -8.65 -4.19
C LEU A 616 -35.90 -8.57 -4.63
N PRO A 617 -36.42 -9.55 -5.38
CA PRO A 617 -37.81 -9.56 -5.78
C PRO A 617 -38.73 -9.74 -4.56
N GLY A 618 -39.85 -9.02 -4.56
CA GLY A 618 -40.86 -9.12 -3.51
C GLY A 618 -41.57 -10.49 -3.49
N ALA A 619 -42.21 -10.80 -2.37
CA ALA A 619 -42.91 -12.07 -2.16
C ALA A 619 -43.96 -12.42 -3.25
N GLY A 620 -44.49 -11.42 -3.96
CA GLY A 620 -45.49 -11.58 -5.02
C GLY A 620 -44.97 -12.02 -6.40
N ARG A 621 -43.64 -12.02 -6.65
CA ARG A 621 -43.02 -12.42 -7.92
C ARG A 621 -42.42 -13.84 -7.89
N ARG A 622 -43.11 -14.80 -7.26
CA ARG A 622 -42.74 -16.23 -7.42
C ARG A 622 -43.23 -16.71 -8.79
N ALA A 623 -42.35 -16.72 -9.78
CA ALA A 623 -42.52 -17.45 -11.04
C ALA A 623 -41.30 -18.34 -11.27
#